data_AF-Q2JK34-F1
#
_entry.id   AF-Q2JK34-F1
#
_cell.length_a   1.000
_cell.length_b   1.000
_cell.length_c   1.000
_cell.angle_alpha   90.00
_cell.angle_beta   90.00
_cell.angle_gamma   90.00
#
_symmetry.space_group_name_H-M   'P 1'
#
loop_
_entity.id
_entity.type
_entity.pdbx_description
1 polymer ?
#
loop_
_entity_poly.entity_id
_entity_poly.type
_entity_poly.pdbx_seq_one_letter_code
_entity_poly.pdbx_strand_id
1 'polypeptide(L)'
;MTTHFPQFALNFATGSASFSLSPEAAQQWHKALQILLERLKIRSRQQPQEPVEFRYPTEDFSLEMFCNPNIWAGPHAAKVLVTLKTKVLRLSTEVEFSRLQEDLSQYLESLT
;
A
#
# COMPACT_ATOMS: atom_id res chain seq x y z
N MET A 1 27.05 -0.20 6.44
CA MET A 1 26.28 -0.27 7.71
C MET A 1 24.83 -0.56 7.32
N THR A 2 24.31 -1.74 7.65
CA THR A 2 22.92 -2.10 7.35
C THR A 2 22.02 -1.48 8.42
N THR A 3 21.30 -0.42 8.06
CA THR A 3 20.26 0.17 8.91
C THR A 3 19.13 -0.84 9.04
N HIS A 4 18.91 -1.36 10.25
CA HIS A 4 17.85 -2.33 10.51
C HIS A 4 16.58 -1.57 10.92
N PHE A 5 15.65 -1.44 9.98
CA PHE A 5 14.31 -0.93 10.27
C PHE A 5 13.46 -2.03 10.91
N PRO A 6 12.41 -1.69 11.69
CA PRO A 6 11.39 -2.67 12.05
C PRO A 6 10.77 -3.27 10.78
N GLN A 7 10.33 -4.51 10.88
CA GLN A 7 9.67 -5.18 9.75
C GLN A 7 8.23 -4.69 9.63
N PHE A 8 7.83 -4.35 8.42
CA PHE A 8 6.43 -4.16 8.08
C PHE A 8 5.82 -5.50 7.67
N ALA A 9 4.68 -5.86 8.26
CA ALA A 9 3.93 -7.06 7.90
C ALA A 9 2.72 -6.66 7.03
N LEU A 10 2.76 -7.02 5.75
CA LEU A 10 1.62 -6.88 4.85
C LEU A 10 0.66 -8.04 5.06
N ASN A 11 -0.52 -7.78 5.61
CA ASN A 11 -1.54 -8.80 5.83
C ASN A 11 -2.56 -8.80 4.68
N PHE A 12 -2.83 -9.98 4.13
CA PHE A 12 -3.80 -10.19 3.05
C PHE A 12 -4.65 -11.43 3.31
N ALA A 13 -5.70 -11.64 2.53
CA ALA A 13 -6.73 -12.65 2.82
C ALA A 13 -6.19 -14.09 3.02
N THR A 14 -5.07 -14.42 2.36
CA THR A 14 -4.48 -15.77 2.37
C THR A 14 -3.20 -15.88 3.19
N GLY A 15 -2.77 -14.83 3.88
CA GLY A 15 -1.55 -14.87 4.69
C GLY A 15 -0.93 -13.50 4.94
N SER A 16 0.37 -13.49 5.22
CA SER A 16 1.13 -12.27 5.42
C SER A 16 2.53 -12.36 4.82
N ALA A 17 3.11 -11.21 4.50
CA ALA A 17 4.48 -11.08 4.03
C ALA A 17 5.18 -9.96 4.80
N SER A 18 6.33 -10.29 5.41
CA SER A 18 7.12 -9.31 6.17
C SER A 18 8.35 -8.86 5.39
N PHE A 19 8.64 -7.56 5.44
CA PHE A 19 9.80 -6.97 4.77
C PHE A 19 10.27 -5.70 5.49
N SER A 20 11.54 -5.35 5.29
CA SER A 20 12.08 -4.08 5.78
C SER A 20 11.49 -2.92 4.97
N LEU A 21 10.86 -1.97 5.64
CA LEU A 21 10.27 -0.79 5.02
C LEU A 21 10.90 0.47 5.62
N SER A 22 11.52 1.32 4.81
CA SER A 22 12.09 2.56 5.35
C SER A 22 10.98 3.49 5.86
N PRO A 23 11.23 4.31 6.91
CA PRO A 23 10.27 5.31 7.38
C PRO A 23 9.80 6.25 6.27
N GLU A 24 10.71 6.62 5.38
CA GLU A 24 10.40 7.45 4.21
C GLU A 24 9.41 6.75 3.27
N ALA A 25 9.68 5.49 2.90
CA ALA A 25 8.78 4.72 2.04
C ALA A 25 7.41 4.53 2.70
N ALA A 26 7.36 4.25 4.00
CA ALA A 26 6.12 4.13 4.75
C ALA A 26 5.30 5.43 4.75
N GLN A 27 5.95 6.58 4.94
CA GLN A 27 5.28 7.89 4.89
C GLN A 27 4.77 8.22 3.49
N GLN A 28 5.55 7.93 2.44
CA GLN A 28 5.11 8.15 1.06
C GLN A 28 3.96 7.23 0.68
N TRP A 29 4.01 5.96 1.09
CA TRP A 29 2.93 5.01 0.87
C TRP A 29 1.66 5.44 1.62
N HIS A 30 1.80 5.90 2.87
CA HIS A 30 0.67 6.42 3.65
C HIS A 30 0.02 7.63 2.97
N LYS A 31 0.81 8.56 2.42
CA LYS A 31 0.29 9.68 1.62
C LYS A 31 -0.50 9.19 0.40
N ALA A 32 0.00 8.16 -0.31
CA ALA A 32 -0.72 7.57 -1.43
C ALA A 32 -2.06 6.93 -1.01
N LEU A 33 -2.11 6.28 0.17
CA LEU A 33 -3.36 5.76 0.73
C LEU A 33 -4.34 6.88 1.11
N GLN A 34 -3.86 8.01 1.64
CA GLN A 34 -4.73 9.15 1.92
C GLN A 34 -5.33 9.76 0.64
N ILE A 35 -4.54 9.88 -0.43
CA ILE A 35 -5.05 10.30 -1.76
C ILE A 35 -6.11 9.31 -2.25
N LEU A 36 -5.87 8.00 -2.12
CA LEU A 36 -6.82 6.99 -2.52
C LEU A 36 -8.11 7.03 -1.69
N LEU A 37 -8.02 7.26 -0.38
CA LEU A 37 -9.19 7.41 0.49
C LEU A 37 -10.11 8.53 0.00
N GLU A 38 -9.54 9.70 -0.29
CA GLU A 38 -10.32 10.84 -0.80
C GLU A 38 -10.97 10.52 -2.15
N ARG A 39 -10.26 9.85 -3.05
CA ARG A 39 -10.84 9.40 -4.33
C ARG A 39 -11.97 8.39 -4.14
N LEU A 40 -11.82 7.44 -3.22
CA LEU A 40 -12.84 6.43 -2.92
C LEU A 40 -14.09 7.00 -2.24
N LYS A 41 -13.98 8.14 -1.54
CA LYS A 41 -15.14 8.85 -0.97
C LYS A 41 -15.96 9.57 -2.04
N ILE A 42 -15.32 10.02 -3.12
CA ILE A 42 -15.99 10.75 -4.20
C ILE A 42 -16.81 9.78 -5.05
N ARG A 43 -18.15 9.88 -4.97
CA ARG A 43 -19.08 9.18 -5.86
C ARG A 43 -19.43 10.05 -7.06
N SER A 44 -18.47 10.29 -7.95
CA SER A 44 -18.76 10.97 -9.23
C SER A 44 -18.93 9.94 -10.34
N ARG A 45 -20.16 9.77 -10.83
CA ARG A 45 -20.46 8.97 -12.02
C ARG A 45 -20.17 9.71 -13.33
N GLN A 46 -19.89 11.01 -13.27
CA GLN A 46 -19.81 11.88 -14.44
C GLN A 46 -18.38 12.02 -15.00
N GLN A 47 -17.36 11.80 -14.19
CA GLN A 47 -15.96 11.78 -14.63
C GLN A 47 -15.18 10.67 -13.92
N PRO A 48 -14.65 9.69 -14.65
CA PRO A 48 -13.74 8.69 -14.09
C PRO A 48 -12.54 9.38 -13.43
N GLN A 49 -12.22 8.94 -12.22
CA GLN A 49 -11.04 9.39 -11.50
C GLN A 49 -9.81 8.62 -11.99
N GLU A 50 -8.64 9.25 -12.02
CA GLU A 50 -7.42 8.53 -12.36
C GLU A 50 -7.11 7.43 -11.32
N PRO A 51 -6.46 6.33 -11.72
CA PRO A 51 -5.89 5.38 -10.77
C PRO A 51 -4.88 6.04 -9.83
N VAL A 52 -4.73 5.47 -8.64
CA VAL A 52 -3.65 5.83 -7.71
C VAL A 52 -2.55 4.80 -7.85
N GLU A 53 -1.35 5.29 -8.15
CA GLU A 53 -0.13 4.50 -8.24
C GLU A 53 0.88 4.98 -7.22
N PHE A 54 1.58 4.03 -6.61
CA PHE A 54 2.75 4.29 -5.78
C PHE A 54 3.85 3.32 -6.17
N ARG A 55 5.08 3.82 -6.25
CA ARG A 55 6.25 3.02 -6.60
C ARG A 55 7.44 3.49 -5.78
N TYR A 56 8.08 2.56 -5.07
CA TYR A 56 9.30 2.80 -4.31
C TYR A 56 10.35 1.75 -4.70
N PRO A 57 11.19 2.05 -5.71
CA PRO A 57 12.29 1.19 -6.10
C PRO A 57 13.55 1.48 -5.28
N THR A 58 14.22 0.41 -4.86
CA THR A 58 15.60 0.42 -4.35
C THR A 58 16.43 -0.57 -5.17
N GLU A 59 17.72 -0.75 -4.83
CA GLU A 59 18.61 -1.67 -5.57
C GLU A 59 18.12 -3.13 -5.53
N ASP A 60 17.64 -3.59 -4.37
CA ASP A 60 17.33 -5.01 -4.12
C ASP A 60 15.84 -5.29 -3.85
N PHE A 61 15.04 -4.24 -3.70
CA PHE A 61 13.64 -4.31 -3.32
C PHE A 61 12.83 -3.24 -4.06
N SER A 62 11.66 -3.61 -4.58
CA SER A 62 10.65 -2.65 -5.02
C SER A 62 9.30 -2.94 -4.39
N LEU A 63 8.64 -1.86 -3.99
CA LEU A 63 7.26 -1.84 -3.52
C LEU A 63 6.42 -1.04 -4.50
N GLU A 64 5.31 -1.62 -4.93
CA GLU A 64 4.35 -0.98 -5.82
C GLU A 64 2.93 -1.15 -5.26
N MET A 65 2.10 -0.14 -5.44
CA MET A 65 0.67 -0.20 -5.19
C MET A 65 -0.09 0.39 -6.37
N PHE A 66 -1.17 -0.27 -6.76
CA PHE A 66 -2.10 0.20 -7.77
C PHE A 66 -3.53 0.06 -7.27
N CYS A 67 -4.36 1.08 -7.50
CA CYS A 67 -5.80 0.98 -7.31
C CYS A 67 -6.55 1.88 -8.29
N ASN A 68 -7.55 1.32 -8.97
CA ASN A 68 -8.53 2.09 -9.74
C ASN A 68 -9.74 2.39 -8.83
N PRO A 69 -9.95 3.63 -8.36
CA PRO A 69 -11.05 3.93 -7.45
C PRO A 69 -12.45 3.77 -8.09
N ASN A 70 -12.54 3.77 -9.44
CA ASN A 70 -13.82 3.73 -10.14
C ASN A 70 -14.54 2.37 -10.08
N ILE A 71 -13.83 1.28 -9.77
CA ILE A 71 -14.40 -0.07 -9.73
C ILE A 71 -14.96 -0.44 -8.34
N TRP A 72 -14.79 0.43 -7.35
CA TRP A 72 -15.16 0.17 -5.96
C TRP A 72 -16.34 1.05 -5.53
N ALA A 73 -17.24 0.50 -4.72
CA ALA A 73 -18.41 1.23 -4.21
C ALA A 73 -18.08 2.25 -3.10
N GLY A 74 -16.86 2.17 -2.55
CA GLY A 74 -16.33 3.03 -1.49
C GLY A 74 -15.15 2.38 -0.76
N PRO A 75 -14.57 3.06 0.24
CA PRO A 75 -13.34 2.62 0.92
C PRO A 75 -13.43 1.23 1.55
N HIS A 76 -14.54 0.90 2.22
CA HIS A 76 -14.70 -0.38 2.92
C HIS A 76 -14.84 -1.59 1.99
N ALA A 77 -15.18 -1.38 0.72
CA ALA A 77 -15.27 -2.44 -0.27
C ALA A 77 -14.00 -2.53 -1.13
N ALA A 78 -13.07 -1.58 -0.98
CA ALA A 78 -11.95 -1.44 -1.89
C ALA A 78 -10.82 -2.41 -1.55
N LYS A 79 -10.20 -2.94 -2.60
CA LYS A 79 -8.91 -3.62 -2.53
C LYS A 79 -7.88 -2.87 -3.36
N VAL A 80 -6.64 -2.98 -2.95
CA VAL A 80 -5.48 -2.44 -3.66
C VAL A 80 -4.57 -3.59 -4.08
N LEU A 81 -4.01 -3.51 -5.29
CA LEU A 81 -2.98 -4.44 -5.72
C LEU A 81 -1.65 -3.97 -5.17
N VAL A 82 -1.02 -4.77 -4.31
CA VAL A 82 0.33 -4.53 -3.79
C VAL A 82 1.29 -5.51 -4.44
N THR A 83 2.38 -5.00 -4.99
CA THR A 83 3.47 -5.81 -5.52
C THR A 83 4.75 -5.56 -4.73
N LEU A 84 5.30 -6.63 -4.18
CA LEU A 84 6.63 -6.68 -3.58
C LEU A 84 7.52 -7.46 -4.52
N LYS A 85 8.68 -6.91 -4.85
CA LYS A 85 9.67 -7.59 -5.68
C LYS A 85 11.04 -7.50 -5.04
N THR A 86 11.75 -8.61 -5.03
CA THR A 86 13.16 -8.71 -4.68
C THR A 86 13.92 -9.35 -5.84
N LYS A 87 15.21 -9.64 -5.64
CA LYS A 87 16.03 -10.43 -6.59
C LYS A 87 15.50 -11.85 -6.84
N VAL A 88 14.79 -12.45 -5.89
CA VAL A 88 14.41 -13.87 -5.93
C VAL A 88 12.90 -14.12 -5.83
N LEU A 89 12.13 -13.13 -5.38
CA LEU A 89 10.70 -13.27 -5.14
C LEU A 89 9.94 -12.10 -5.76
N ARG A 90 8.79 -12.40 -6.37
CA ARG A 90 7.76 -11.41 -6.69
C ARG A 90 6.45 -11.89 -6.08
N LEU A 91 5.89 -11.09 -5.19
CA LEU A 91 4.55 -11.28 -4.64
C LEU A 91 3.67 -10.15 -5.14
N SER A 92 2.59 -10.49 -5.85
CA SER A 92 1.54 -9.54 -6.22
C SER A 92 0.22 -10.04 -5.63
N THR A 93 -0.36 -9.28 -4.72
CA THR A 93 -1.58 -9.68 -4.00
C THR A 93 -2.53 -8.51 -3.86
N GLU A 94 -3.82 -8.80 -3.87
CA GLU A 94 -4.83 -7.85 -3.43
C GLU A 94 -4.86 -7.77 -1.90
N VAL A 95 -5.01 -6.55 -1.39
CA VAL A 95 -5.09 -6.25 0.04
C VAL A 95 -6.31 -5.38 0.27
N GLU A 96 -7.07 -5.68 1.32
CA GLU A 96 -8.18 -4.81 1.74
C GLU A 96 -7.63 -3.44 2.10
N PHE A 97 -8.25 -2.39 1.56
CA PHE A 97 -7.76 -1.03 1.71
C PHE A 97 -7.72 -0.60 3.19
N SER A 98 -8.79 -0.89 3.95
CA SER A 98 -8.85 -0.61 5.39
C SER A 98 -7.75 -1.32 6.16
N ARG A 99 -7.51 -2.61 5.87
CA ARG A 99 -6.45 -3.38 6.52
C ARG A 99 -5.07 -2.79 6.26
N LEU A 100 -4.80 -2.40 5.01
CA LEU A 100 -3.52 -1.80 4.65
C LEU A 100 -3.30 -0.43 5.33
N GLN A 101 -4.36 0.37 5.46
CA GLN A 101 -4.29 1.64 6.21
C GLN A 101 -3.94 1.38 7.67
N GLU A 102 -4.63 0.45 8.33
CA GLU A 102 -4.37 0.08 9.73
C GLU A 102 -2.95 -0.44 9.94
N ASP A 103 -2.52 -1.40 9.13
CA ASP A 103 -1.17 -1.99 9.21
C ASP A 103 -0.09 -0.90 9.06
N LEU A 104 -0.27 0.04 8.13
CA LEU A 104 0.70 1.10 7.87
C LEU A 104 0.69 2.20 8.94
N SER A 105 -0.48 2.56 9.47
CA SER A 105 -0.59 3.50 10.59
C SER A 105 0.10 2.94 11.84
N GLN A 106 -0.16 1.68 12.20
CA GLN A 106 0.49 1.02 13.35
C GLN A 106 2.01 0.94 13.17
N TYR A 107 2.47 0.63 11.95
CA TYR A 107 3.89 0.63 11.64
C TYR A 107 4.55 2.00 11.86
N LEU A 108 3.93 3.07 11.34
CA LEU A 108 4.43 4.43 11.50
C LEU A 108 4.44 4.89 12.96
N GLU A 109 3.42 4.53 13.73
CA GLU A 109 3.35 4.78 15.17
C GLU A 109 4.49 4.07 15.92
N SER A 110 4.83 2.83 15.54
CA SER A 110 5.93 2.08 16.16
C SER A 110 7.33 2.64 15.91
N LEU A 111 7.47 3.55 14.94
CA LEU A 111 8.72 4.25 14.62
C LEU A 111 8.96 5.52 15.44
N THR A 112 7.95 5.95 16.21
CA THR A 112 7.97 7.17 17.02
C THR A 112 8.38 6.85 18.46
#